data_AF-A0A947X9H0-F1
#
_entry.id   AF-A0A947X9H0-F1
#
_cell.length_a   1.000
_cell.length_b   1.000
_cell.length_c   1.000
_cell.angle_alpha   90.00
_cell.angle_beta   90.00
_cell.angle_gamma   90.00
#
_symmetry.space_group_name_H-M   'P 1'
#
loop_
_entity.id
_entity.type
_entity.pdbx_description
1 polymer ?
#
loop_
_entity_poly.entity_id
_entity_poly.type
_entity_poly.pdbx_seq_one_letter_code
_entity_poly.pdbx_strand_id
1 'polypeptide(L)'
;MANTAIEIPFYVAKDGSPLTGAAAEMNFESLKTVSGTDEIGSAPSISEIGGGWYKFSVAYGTAPFDSGDLVGVIDADKNGNNNLASAERYIPVEARLDFYGLLRSVYKMTQDKLTGDMEIKDSTGNTILKLDITDSDSEVIREPVAE
;
A
#
# COMPACT_ATOMS: atom_id res chain seq x y z
N MET A 1 6.38 5.51 18.43
CA MET A 1 6.64 5.35 16.97
C MET A 1 5.56 6.15 16.27
N ALA A 2 5.90 7.18 15.50
CA ALA A 2 4.89 7.91 14.73
C ALA A 2 4.32 6.94 13.70
N ASN A 3 2.99 6.78 13.65
CA ASN A 3 2.35 5.95 12.64
C ASN A 3 2.68 6.54 11.26
N THR A 4 3.56 5.90 10.50
CA THR A 4 3.83 6.30 9.13
C THR A 4 2.51 6.19 8.37
N ALA A 5 2.16 7.17 7.54
CA ALA A 5 1.01 7.03 6.67
C ALA A 5 1.27 5.91 5.64
N ILE A 6 0.24 5.14 5.32
CA ILE A 6 0.23 4.11 4.27
C ILE A 6 -0.31 4.79 3.01
N GLU A 7 0.45 4.72 1.92
CA GLU A 7 0.01 5.25 0.63
C GLU A 7 -0.71 4.15 -0.16
N ILE A 8 -1.93 4.44 -0.61
CA ILE A 8 -2.75 3.51 -1.36
C ILE A 8 -2.86 4.04 -2.79
N PRO A 9 -2.11 3.47 -3.75
CA PRO A 9 -2.13 3.92 -5.14
C PRO A 9 -3.31 3.32 -5.90
N PHE A 10 -3.85 4.09 -6.84
CA PHE A 10 -4.85 3.64 -7.80
C PHE A 10 -4.67 4.36 -9.13
N TYR A 11 -5.20 3.79 -10.20
CA TYR A 11 -5.03 4.29 -11.56
C TYR A 11 -6.36 4.74 -12.14
N VAL A 12 -6.36 5.87 -12.83
CA VAL A 12 -7.53 6.41 -13.52
C VAL A 12 -7.22 6.58 -14.99
N ALA A 13 -8.10 6.01 -15.81
CA ALA A 13 -8.03 6.10 -17.26
C ALA A 13 -9.33 6.68 -17.82
N LYS A 14 -9.20 7.30 -18.99
CA LYS A 14 -10.30 7.68 -19.85
C LYS A 14 -10.08 7.07 -21.22
N ASP A 15 -11.06 6.34 -21.72
CA ASP A 15 -11.02 5.67 -23.03
C ASP A 15 -9.75 4.80 -23.19
N GLY A 16 -9.33 4.16 -22.10
CA GLY A 16 -8.12 3.31 -22.04
C GLY A 16 -6.79 4.07 -21.94
N SER A 17 -6.79 5.40 -21.89
CA SER A 17 -5.58 6.22 -21.75
C SER A 17 -5.46 6.84 -20.35
N PRO A 18 -4.25 7.02 -19.79
CA PRO A 18 -4.06 7.64 -18.48
C PRO A 18 -4.70 9.03 -18.42
N LEU A 19 -5.49 9.29 -17.38
CA LEU A 19 -6.06 10.61 -17.12
C LEU A 19 -5.18 11.36 -16.11
N THR A 20 -4.38 12.31 -16.58
CA THR A 20 -3.52 13.16 -15.75
C THR A 20 -4.23 14.42 -15.28
N GLY A 21 -3.89 14.95 -14.10
CA GLY A 21 -4.39 16.23 -13.61
C GLY A 21 -5.82 16.22 -13.06
N ALA A 22 -6.43 15.05 -12.86
CA ALA A 22 -7.82 14.94 -12.43
C ALA A 22 -8.03 14.99 -10.92
N ALA A 23 -6.97 15.14 -10.10
CA ALA A 23 -7.07 15.08 -8.64
C ALA A 23 -8.10 16.07 -8.05
N ALA A 24 -8.24 17.26 -8.66
CA ALA A 24 -9.21 18.28 -8.22
C ALA A 24 -10.68 17.91 -8.52
N GLU A 25 -10.91 16.95 -9.41
CA GLU A 25 -12.23 16.45 -9.81
C GLU A 25 -12.60 15.16 -9.05
N MET A 26 -11.69 14.62 -8.22
CA MET A 26 -11.92 13.39 -7.47
C MET A 26 -12.46 13.69 -6.08
N ASN A 27 -13.44 12.90 -5.63
CA ASN A 27 -13.88 12.91 -4.25
C ASN A 27 -14.32 11.52 -3.80
N PHE A 28 -14.29 11.27 -2.50
CA PHE A 28 -14.99 10.11 -1.97
C PHE A 28 -16.50 10.36 -2.12
N GLU A 29 -17.19 9.41 -2.76
CA GLU A 29 -18.66 9.37 -2.82
C GLU A 29 -19.21 8.65 -1.58
N SER A 30 -18.48 7.64 -1.10
CA SER A 30 -18.77 6.97 0.16
C SER A 30 -17.48 6.50 0.82
N LEU A 31 -17.45 6.55 2.14
CA LEU A 31 -16.39 5.98 2.94
C LEU A 31 -16.98 5.56 4.28
N LYS A 32 -16.89 4.28 4.61
CA LYS A 32 -17.51 3.72 5.81
C LYS A 32 -16.63 2.69 6.46
N THR A 33 -16.80 2.51 7.76
CA THR A 33 -16.28 1.32 8.44
C THR A 33 -16.97 0.08 7.89
N VAL A 34 -16.35 -1.09 8.03
CA VAL A 34 -16.99 -2.39 7.70
C VAL A 34 -18.30 -2.64 8.48
N SER A 35 -18.50 -1.98 9.63
CA SER A 35 -19.75 -2.02 10.40
C SER A 35 -20.81 -1.02 9.92
N GLY A 36 -20.49 -0.18 8.93
CA GLY A 36 -21.42 0.73 8.27
C GLY A 36 -21.44 2.16 8.82
N THR A 37 -20.56 2.51 9.76
CA THR A 37 -20.41 3.89 10.24
C THR A 37 -19.89 4.77 9.12
N ASP A 38 -20.49 5.95 8.92
CA ASP A 38 -20.08 6.89 7.90
C ASP A 38 -18.86 7.72 8.35
N GLU A 39 -17.85 7.75 7.49
CA GLU A 39 -16.56 8.39 7.75
C GLU A 39 -16.20 9.42 6.67
N ILE A 40 -17.16 9.76 5.80
CA ILE A 40 -16.93 10.64 4.65
C ILE A 40 -16.39 12.02 5.04
N GLY A 41 -16.83 12.57 6.18
CA GLY A 41 -16.39 13.87 6.69
C GLY A 41 -14.91 13.93 7.09
N SER A 42 -14.28 12.77 7.26
CA SER A 42 -12.86 12.64 7.61
C SER A 42 -12.03 12.08 6.46
N ALA A 43 -12.57 11.96 5.25
CA ALA A 43 -11.89 11.32 4.14
C ALA A 43 -10.52 11.96 3.84
N PRO A 44 -9.47 11.16 3.57
CA PRO A 44 -8.15 11.67 3.24
C PRO A 44 -8.16 12.37 1.88
N SER A 45 -7.23 13.30 1.67
CA SER A 45 -7.06 13.93 0.36
C SER A 45 -6.49 12.96 -0.66
N ILE A 46 -6.94 13.10 -1.90
CA ILE A 46 -6.42 12.39 -3.07
C ILE A 46 -5.38 13.28 -3.75
N SER A 47 -4.27 12.70 -4.17
CA SER A 47 -3.17 13.39 -4.85
C SER A 47 -2.67 12.60 -6.05
N GLU A 48 -2.27 13.29 -7.11
CA GLU A 48 -1.63 12.66 -8.27
C GLU A 48 -0.17 12.33 -7.96
N ILE A 49 0.26 11.13 -8.34
CA ILE A 49 1.67 10.69 -8.28
C ILE A 49 2.32 10.56 -9.67
N GLY A 50 1.54 10.81 -10.73
CA GLY A 50 2.00 11.01 -12.10
C GLY A 50 1.48 9.96 -13.07
N GLY A 51 1.34 10.36 -14.34
CA GLY A 51 0.99 9.43 -15.43
C GLY A 51 -0.35 8.72 -15.24
N GLY A 52 -1.36 9.40 -14.69
CA GLY A 52 -2.68 8.84 -14.41
C GLY A 52 -2.76 8.00 -13.12
N TRP A 53 -1.67 7.93 -12.36
CA TRP A 53 -1.67 7.33 -11.03
C TRP A 53 -1.96 8.37 -9.96
N TYR A 54 -2.77 7.95 -9.00
CA TYR A 54 -3.20 8.74 -7.85
C TYR A 54 -2.97 7.95 -6.58
N LYS A 55 -2.99 8.64 -5.45
CA LYS A 55 -2.96 8.04 -4.12
C LYS A 55 -3.80 8.81 -3.13
N PHE A 56 -4.21 8.11 -2.08
CA PHE A 56 -4.57 8.72 -0.81
C PHE A 56 -3.73 8.06 0.28
N SER A 57 -3.56 8.78 1.40
CA SER A 57 -2.71 8.33 2.50
C SER A 57 -3.52 8.15 3.76
N VAL A 58 -3.25 7.06 4.47
CA VAL A 58 -4.02 6.64 5.65
C VAL A 58 -3.06 6.38 6.81
N ALA A 59 -3.29 7.00 7.96
CA ALA A 59 -2.50 6.74 9.15
C ALA A 59 -3.34 5.98 10.18
N TYR A 60 -2.76 4.93 10.75
CA TYR A 60 -3.43 4.18 11.81
C TYR A 60 -3.68 5.07 13.03
N GLY A 61 -4.85 4.94 13.66
CA GLY A 61 -5.19 5.71 14.85
C GLY A 61 -5.57 7.16 14.58
N THR A 62 -5.79 7.53 13.32
CA THR A 62 -6.36 8.84 12.93
C THR A 62 -7.59 8.62 12.07
N ALA A 63 -8.64 9.41 12.27
CA ALA A 63 -9.82 9.36 11.44
C ALA A 63 -9.43 9.49 9.95
N PRO A 64 -10.04 8.71 9.04
CA PRO A 64 -11.13 7.75 9.29
C PRO A 64 -10.66 6.33 9.69
N PHE A 65 -9.35 6.13 9.88
CA PHE A 65 -8.69 4.84 10.20
C PHE A 65 -8.32 4.71 11.69
N ASP A 66 -9.09 5.34 12.56
CA ASP A 66 -8.93 5.29 14.02
C ASP A 66 -9.57 4.04 14.64
N SER A 67 -10.55 3.43 13.95
CA SER A 67 -11.40 2.38 14.52
C SER A 67 -11.49 1.06 13.73
N GLY A 68 -10.87 0.93 12.55
CA GLY A 68 -10.91 -0.34 11.81
C GLY A 68 -10.63 -0.26 10.31
N ASP A 69 -11.07 -1.30 9.60
CA ASP A 69 -11.05 -1.39 8.14
C ASP A 69 -12.12 -0.48 7.52
N LEU A 70 -11.78 0.13 6.38
CA LEU A 70 -12.68 0.99 5.63
C LEU A 70 -12.98 0.44 4.24
N VAL A 71 -14.22 0.68 3.81
CA VAL A 71 -14.71 0.40 2.46
C VAL A 71 -15.42 1.63 1.91
N GLY A 72 -15.30 1.85 0.60
CA GLY A 72 -15.88 3.04 -0.01
C GLY A 72 -15.82 3.04 -1.52
N VAL A 73 -16.20 4.19 -2.09
CA VAL A 73 -16.15 4.47 -3.51
C VAL A 73 -15.62 5.88 -3.70
N ILE A 74 -14.63 6.02 -4.58
CA ILE A 74 -14.17 7.31 -5.10
C ILE A 74 -14.94 7.58 -6.39
N ASP A 75 -15.49 8.79 -6.50
CA ASP A 75 -15.96 9.37 -7.76
C ASP A 75 -14.81 10.18 -8.36
N ALA A 76 -14.21 9.66 -9.43
CA ALA A 76 -13.06 10.26 -10.11
C ALA A 76 -13.41 11.45 -11.02
N ASP A 77 -14.70 11.76 -11.16
CA ASP A 77 -15.19 12.86 -11.99
C ASP A 77 -16.43 13.50 -11.35
N LYS A 78 -16.30 13.95 -10.10
CA LYS A 78 -17.42 14.41 -9.27
C LYS A 78 -18.23 15.50 -9.95
N ASN A 79 -17.56 16.46 -10.59
CA ASN A 79 -18.24 17.56 -11.28
C ASN A 79 -18.58 17.23 -12.75
N GLY A 80 -18.16 16.07 -13.28
CA GLY A 80 -18.44 15.66 -14.66
C GLY A 80 -17.60 16.36 -15.73
N ASN A 81 -16.51 17.03 -15.35
CA ASN A 81 -15.66 17.80 -16.26
C ASN A 81 -14.80 16.89 -17.14
N ASN A 82 -14.43 15.70 -16.65
CA ASN A 82 -13.61 14.75 -17.40
C ASN A 82 -14.45 13.88 -18.35
N ASN A 83 -15.77 13.85 -18.19
CA ASN A 83 -16.71 13.03 -18.95
C ASN A 83 -16.35 11.54 -18.89
N LEU A 84 -16.00 11.04 -17.70
CA LEU A 84 -15.70 9.62 -17.52
C LEU A 84 -16.96 8.76 -17.68
N ALA A 85 -16.84 7.61 -18.33
CA ALA A 85 -17.91 6.62 -18.34
C ALA A 85 -18.12 6.06 -16.92
N SER A 86 -19.32 5.56 -16.61
CA SER A 86 -19.62 5.01 -15.28
C SER A 86 -18.63 3.93 -14.82
N ALA A 87 -18.12 3.13 -15.75
CA ALA A 87 -17.13 2.07 -15.48
C ALA A 87 -15.73 2.62 -15.12
N GLU A 88 -15.41 3.84 -15.55
CA GLU A 88 -14.12 4.50 -15.30
C GLU A 88 -14.20 5.49 -14.13
N ARG A 89 -15.41 5.98 -13.84
CA ARG A 89 -15.69 7.03 -12.86
C ARG A 89 -15.66 6.53 -11.42
N TYR A 90 -16.25 5.37 -11.15
CA TYR A 90 -16.44 4.88 -9.79
C TYR A 90 -15.42 3.82 -9.42
N ILE A 91 -14.52 4.19 -8.50
CA ILE A 91 -13.39 3.35 -8.10
C ILE A 91 -13.69 2.78 -6.72
N PRO A 92 -13.89 1.46 -6.59
CA PRO A 92 -14.06 0.84 -5.29
C PRO A 92 -12.75 0.92 -4.51
N VAL A 93 -12.85 1.27 -3.24
CA VAL A 93 -11.69 1.31 -2.34
C VAL A 93 -11.94 0.46 -1.11
N GLU A 94 -10.92 -0.27 -0.72
CA GLU A 94 -10.89 -1.06 0.49
C GLU A 94 -9.52 -0.91 1.13
N ALA A 95 -9.51 -0.59 2.42
CA ALA A 95 -8.30 -0.41 3.19
C ALA A 95 -8.41 -1.19 4.48
N ARG A 96 -7.72 -2.34 4.51
CA ARG A 96 -7.71 -3.25 5.66
C ARG A 96 -6.43 -3.15 6.49
N LEU A 97 -6.59 -2.97 7.78
CA LEU A 97 -5.49 -2.82 8.74
C LEU A 97 -4.66 -4.08 8.88
N ASP A 98 -5.27 -5.26 8.75
CA ASP A 98 -4.57 -6.55 8.81
C ASP A 98 -3.59 -6.72 7.64
N PHE A 99 -4.01 -6.35 6.43
CA PHE A 99 -3.19 -6.40 5.21
C PHE A 99 -1.98 -5.48 5.32
N TYR A 100 -2.18 -4.24 5.79
CA TYR A 100 -1.09 -3.28 5.92
C TYR A 100 -0.22 -3.51 7.16
N GLY A 101 -0.79 -4.05 8.24
CA GLY A 101 -0.06 -4.55 9.39
C GLY A 101 0.87 -5.68 8.98
N LEU A 102 0.37 -6.66 8.23
CA LEU A 102 1.18 -7.75 7.68
C LEU A 102 2.29 -7.22 6.78
N LEU A 103 2.02 -6.30 5.85
CA LEU A 103 3.05 -5.67 5.01
C LEU A 103 4.19 -5.01 5.81
N ARG A 104 3.90 -4.49 7.01
CA ARG A 104 4.91 -3.95 7.94
C ARG A 104 5.60 -5.02 8.78
N SER A 105 4.88 -6.10 9.08
CA SER A 105 5.38 -7.24 9.85
C SER A 105 6.17 -8.24 9.01
N VAL A 106 6.02 -8.24 7.68
CA VAL A 106 6.94 -8.94 6.77
C VAL A 106 8.28 -8.25 6.93
N TYR A 107 9.15 -8.91 7.67
CA TYR A 107 10.47 -8.41 7.97
C TYR A 107 11.20 -8.01 6.70
N LYS A 108 11.83 -6.83 6.72
CA LYS A 108 12.64 -6.37 5.58
C LYS A 108 13.83 -7.30 5.44
N MET A 109 13.89 -7.99 4.30
CA MET A 109 15.07 -8.76 3.90
C MET A 109 16.00 -7.86 3.09
N THR A 110 17.24 -7.71 3.54
CA THR A 110 18.29 -7.00 2.81
C THR A 110 19.41 -7.97 2.49
N GLN A 111 19.89 -7.95 1.25
CA GLN A 111 21.07 -8.71 0.82
C GLN A 111 22.21 -7.74 0.53
N ASP A 112 23.35 -7.94 1.17
CA ASP A 112 24.59 -7.27 0.79
C ASP A 112 25.09 -7.89 -0.53
N LYS A 113 25.21 -7.08 -1.57
CA LYS A 113 25.62 -7.57 -2.90
C LYS A 113 27.12 -7.88 -3.01
N LEU A 114 27.91 -7.40 -2.06
CA LEU A 114 29.36 -7.60 -2.03
C LEU A 114 29.71 -8.91 -1.30
N THR A 115 29.07 -9.17 -0.16
CA THR A 115 29.34 -10.37 0.66
C THR A 115 28.31 -11.48 0.46
N GLY A 116 27.14 -11.16 -0.07
CA GLY A 116 26.01 -12.08 -0.18
C GLY A 116 25.24 -12.26 1.14
N ASP A 117 25.62 -11.55 2.21
CA ASP A 117 24.99 -11.65 3.52
C ASP A 117 23.52 -11.24 3.44
N MET A 118 22.66 -11.99 4.12
CA MET A 118 21.23 -11.70 4.17
C MET A 118 20.81 -11.36 5.59
N GLU A 119 20.23 -10.18 5.76
CA GLU A 119 19.69 -9.70 7.02
C GLU A 119 18.17 -9.62 6.94
N ILE A 120 17.51 -10.16 7.95
CA ILE A 120 16.08 -9.96 8.22
C ILE A 120 15.99 -8.95 9.37
N LYS A 121 15.28 -7.84 9.14
CA LYS A 121 15.17 -6.72 10.08
C LYS A 121 13.76 -6.56 10.63
N ASP A 122 13.66 -6.23 11.92
CA ASP A 122 12.40 -5.83 12.55
C ASP A 122 11.88 -4.49 12.02
N SER A 123 10.68 -4.11 12.48
CA SER A 123 10.03 -2.85 12.10
C SER A 123 10.79 -1.60 12.57
N THR A 124 11.76 -1.74 13.48
CA THR A 124 12.65 -0.66 13.95
C THR A 124 14.00 -0.62 13.23
N GLY A 125 14.24 -1.57 12.31
CA GLY A 125 15.47 -1.67 11.53
C GLY A 125 16.58 -2.48 12.20
N ASN A 126 16.32 -3.11 13.35
CA ASN A 126 17.30 -3.98 13.99
C ASN A 126 17.33 -5.34 13.28
N THR A 127 18.53 -5.87 13.07
CA THR A 127 18.70 -7.23 12.55
C THR A 127 18.23 -8.25 13.59
N ILE A 128 17.23 -9.05 13.22
CA ILE A 128 16.70 -10.14 14.06
C ILE A 128 17.22 -11.51 13.63
N LEU A 129 17.61 -11.65 12.37
CA LEU A 129 18.25 -12.83 11.84
C LEU A 129 19.25 -12.40 10.78
N LYS A 130 20.47 -12.92 10.90
CA LYS A 130 21.57 -12.66 9.98
C LYS A 130 22.08 -14.00 9.46
N LEU A 131 22.16 -14.12 8.14
CA LEU A 131 22.83 -15.22 7.46
C LEU A 131 24.09 -14.64 6.84
N ASP A 132 25.21 -14.93 7.48
CA ASP A 132 26.52 -14.49 7.03
C ASP A 132 27.15 -15.56 6.14
N ILE A 133 27.66 -15.13 4.99
CA ILE A 133 28.52 -15.95 4.15
C ILE A 133 29.96 -15.69 4.61
N THR A 134 30.38 -16.39 5.65
CA THR A 134 31.78 -16.42 6.07
C THR A 134 32.59 -17.28 5.11
N ASP A 135 33.48 -16.64 4.35
CA ASP A 135 34.39 -17.26 3.37
C ASP A 135 35.48 -18.15 4.01
N SER A 136 35.32 -18.54 5.28
CA SER A 136 36.31 -19.26 6.07
C SER A 136 35.97 -20.72 6.40
N ASP A 137 34.77 -21.21 6.09
CA ASP A 137 34.49 -22.65 6.07
C ASP A 137 33.65 -23.01 4.83
N SER A 138 34.35 -23.63 3.90
CA SER A 138 33.92 -23.98 2.55
C SER A 138 32.90 -25.13 2.54
N GLU A 139 31.79 -24.92 1.83
CA GLU A 139 30.85 -25.94 1.30
C GLU A 139 29.85 -26.59 2.27
N VAL A 140 28.56 -26.56 1.88
CA VAL A 140 27.56 -27.54 2.30
C VAL A 140 27.51 -28.64 1.24
N ILE A 141 28.30 -29.70 1.42
CA ILE A 141 28.20 -30.91 0.61
C ILE A 141 27.02 -31.75 1.13
N ARG A 142 26.04 -32.02 0.27
CA ARG A 142 24.98 -32.99 0.55
C ARG A 142 25.20 -34.23 -0.32
N GLU A 143 25.85 -35.23 0.27
CA GLU A 143 25.96 -36.55 -0.35
C GLU A 143 24.58 -37.24 -0.34
N PRO A 144 24.14 -37.86 -1.45
CA PRO A 144 22.97 -38.73 -1.42
C PRO A 144 23.26 -39.92 -0.51
N VAL A 145 22.35 -40.21 0.42
CA VAL A 145 22.45 -41.40 1.26
C VAL A 145 22.31 -42.61 0.34
N ALA A 146 23.40 -43.33 0.10
CA ALA A 146 23.34 -44.65 -0.51
C ALA A 146 22.69 -45.61 0.49
N GLU A 147 21.72 -46.39 0.02
CA GLU A 147 21.13 -47.53 0.75
C GLU A 147 22.19 -48.59 1.12
#